data_AF-A0A1H7NNB7-F1
#
_entry.id   AF-A0A1H7NNB7-F1
#
_cell.length_a   1.000
_cell.length_b   1.000
_cell.length_c   1.000
_cell.angle_alpha   90.00
_cell.angle_beta   90.00
_cell.angle_gamma   90.00
#
_symmetry.space_group_name_H-M   'P 1'
#
loop_
_entity.id
_entity.type
_entity.pdbx_description
1 polymer ?
#
loop_
_entity_poly.entity_id
_entity_poly.type
_entity_poly.pdbx_seq_one_letter_code
_entity_poly.pdbx_strand_id
1 'polypeptide(L)'
;MKPPPVPDEQEYSPARLLDVLVARLRLKNDAALSRLLGVEAPTISKIRHKRLRVGAAMLLRMHEVSHLSIDELRALMGDRRARMRLPGTLGRHR
;
A
#
# COMPACT_ATOMS: atom_id res chain seq x y z
N MET A 1 35.60 -3.38 -7.80
CA MET A 1 34.32 -3.47 -8.55
C MET A 1 33.17 -3.18 -7.60
N LYS A 2 32.44 -2.07 -7.80
CA LYS A 2 31.10 -1.94 -7.19
C LYS A 2 30.19 -2.97 -7.87
N PRO A 3 29.39 -3.75 -7.13
CA PRO A 3 28.39 -4.60 -7.77
C PRO A 3 27.46 -3.72 -8.63
N PRO A 4 26.99 -4.22 -9.79
CA PRO A 4 26.04 -3.49 -10.60
C PRO A 4 24.80 -3.15 -9.77
N PRO A 5 24.18 -1.97 -9.95
CA PRO A 5 22.91 -1.67 -9.30
C PRO A 5 21.91 -2.76 -9.72
N VAL A 6 21.41 -3.50 -8.75
CA VAL A 6 20.35 -4.49 -8.96
C VAL A 6 19.15 -3.79 -9.61
N PRO A 7 18.57 -4.33 -10.70
CA PRO A 7 17.45 -3.71 -11.38
C PRO A 7 16.27 -3.56 -10.42
N ASP A 8 15.71 -2.36 -10.41
CA ASP A 8 14.71 -1.81 -9.49
C ASP A 8 13.77 -2.85 -8.86
N GLU A 9 14.12 -3.21 -7.63
CA GLU A 9 13.34 -4.02 -6.70
C GLU A 9 12.10 -3.25 -6.24
N GLN A 10 11.18 -2.89 -7.16
CA GLN A 10 9.92 -2.15 -6.94
C GLN A 10 9.85 -1.43 -5.58
N GLU A 11 10.53 -0.29 -5.48
CA GLU A 11 10.55 0.51 -4.27
C GLU A 11 9.12 0.76 -3.74
N TYR A 12 8.92 0.67 -2.42
CA TYR A 12 7.63 0.94 -1.79
C TYR A 12 7.12 2.33 -2.21
N SER A 13 5.99 2.36 -2.91
CA SER A 13 5.39 3.56 -3.50
C SER A 13 3.87 3.61 -3.26
N PRO A 14 3.45 4.19 -2.12
CA PRO A 14 2.03 4.43 -1.85
C PRO A 14 1.38 5.38 -2.85
N ALA A 15 2.15 6.27 -3.48
CA ALA A 15 1.65 7.19 -4.48
C ALA A 15 0.96 6.43 -5.63
N ARG A 16 1.58 5.36 -6.14
CA ARG A 16 0.99 4.50 -7.18
C ARG A 16 -0.34 3.91 -6.76
N LEU A 17 -0.44 3.40 -5.53
CA LEU A 17 -1.70 2.91 -4.97
C LEU A 17 -2.76 4.00 -4.97
N LEU A 18 -2.44 5.20 -4.47
CA LEU A 18 -3.39 6.30 -4.37
C LEU A 18 -3.87 6.75 -5.76
N ASP A 19 -2.98 6.81 -6.75
CA ASP A 19 -3.33 7.17 -8.13
C ASP A 19 -4.28 6.15 -8.76
N VAL A 20 -4.02 4.85 -8.55
CA VAL A 20 -4.91 3.78 -9.01
C VAL A 20 -6.28 3.87 -8.33
N LEU A 21 -6.32 4.16 -7.02
CA LEU A 21 -7.57 4.33 -6.31
C LEU A 21 -8.37 5.54 -6.81
N VAL A 22 -7.70 6.68 -7.02
CA VAL A 22 -8.34 7.88 -7.59
C VAL A 22 -8.94 7.58 -8.96
N ALA A 23 -8.18 6.93 -9.84
CA ALA A 23 -8.65 6.57 -11.18
C ALA A 23 -9.79 5.55 -11.14
N ARG A 24 -9.65 4.46 -10.38
CA ARG A 24 -10.64 3.37 -10.27
C ARG A 24 -11.98 3.87 -9.73
N LEU A 25 -11.92 4.74 -8.73
CA LEU A 25 -13.10 5.29 -8.05
C LEU A 25 -13.64 6.54 -8.75
N ARG A 26 -13.05 6.91 -9.90
CA ARG A 26 -13.42 8.10 -10.70
C ARG A 26 -13.44 9.39 -9.87
N LEU A 27 -12.47 9.51 -8.98
CA LEU A 27 -12.32 10.67 -8.10
C LEU A 27 -11.51 11.75 -8.80
N LYS A 28 -11.77 13.01 -8.46
CA LYS A 28 -11.04 14.14 -9.02
C LYS A 28 -9.60 14.25 -8.50
N ASN A 29 -9.39 13.91 -7.22
CA ASN A 29 -8.11 14.10 -6.52
C ASN A 29 -8.07 13.38 -5.16
N ASP A 30 -6.94 13.50 -4.49
CA ASP A 30 -6.68 12.97 -3.14
C ASP A 30 -7.63 13.49 -2.06
N ALA A 31 -8.11 14.73 -2.17
CA ALA A 31 -9.05 15.28 -1.19
C ALA A 31 -10.42 14.58 -1.30
N ALA A 32 -10.84 14.19 -2.50
CA ALA A 32 -12.02 13.34 -2.67
C ALA A 32 -11.76 11.93 -2.12
N LEU A 33 -10.58 11.37 -2.34
CA LEU A 33 -10.18 10.07 -1.79
C LEU A 33 -10.15 10.08 -0.25
N SER A 34 -9.65 11.15 0.38
CA SER A 34 -9.57 11.26 1.83
C SER A 34 -10.95 11.21 2.48
N ARG A 35 -11.93 11.92 1.90
CA ARG A 35 -13.33 11.90 2.36
C ARG A 35 -13.94 10.50 2.25
N LEU A 36 -13.72 9.82 1.12
CA LEU A 36 -14.25 8.47 0.91
C LEU A 36 -13.65 7.45 1.90
N LEU A 37 -12.34 7.58 2.18
CA LEU A 37 -11.64 6.76 3.15
C LEU A 37 -11.93 7.17 4.62
N GLY A 38 -12.63 8.28 4.86
CA GLY A 38 -12.93 8.76 6.21
C GLY A 38 -11.70 9.27 6.97
N VAL A 39 -10.74 9.86 6.26
CA VAL A 39 -9.51 10.41 6.84
C VAL A 39 -9.24 11.85 6.41
N GLU A 40 -8.50 12.56 7.25
CA GLU A 40 -8.04 13.91 6.98
C GLU A 40 -7.12 13.98 5.74
N ALA A 41 -7.27 15.02 4.92
CA ALA A 41 -6.43 15.22 3.72
C ALA A 41 -4.91 15.20 3.99
N PRO A 42 -4.40 15.77 5.11
CA PRO A 42 -2.99 15.63 5.50
C PRO A 42 -2.53 14.18 5.65
N THR A 43 -3.41 13.24 6.02
CA THR A 43 -3.09 11.81 6.14
C THR A 43 -2.75 11.23 4.76
N ILE A 44 -3.56 11.51 3.74
CA ILE A 44 -3.32 11.07 2.36
C ILE A 44 -2.04 11.71 1.80
N SER A 45 -1.82 13.01 2.04
CA SER A 45 -0.58 13.68 1.64
C SER A 45 0.66 13.05 2.28
N LYS A 46 0.63 12.77 3.58
CA LYS A 46 1.74 12.08 4.28
C LYS A 46 1.98 10.68 3.71
N ILE A 47 0.93 9.93 3.37
CA ILE A 47 1.05 8.61 2.72
C ILE A 47 1.70 8.74 1.34
N ARG A 48 1.19 9.65 0.50
CA ARG A 48 1.70 9.89 -0.86
C ARG A 48 3.20 10.19 -0.86
N HIS A 49 3.65 11.02 0.08
CA HIS A 49 5.06 11.41 0.21
C HIS A 49 5.88 10.48 1.12
N LYS A 50 5.41 9.25 1.39
CA LYS A 50 6.09 8.23 2.21
C LYS A 50 6.42 8.68 3.65
N ARG A 51 5.81 9.77 4.14
CA ARG A 51 5.94 10.28 5.53
C ARG A 51 5.05 9.54 6.52
N LEU A 52 4.03 8.84 6.03
CA LEU A 52 3.19 7.93 6.79
C LEU A 52 3.07 6.60 6.04
N ARG A 53 3.24 5.49 6.75
CA ARG A 53 3.11 4.15 6.18
C ARG A 53 1.65 3.74 6.13
N VAL A 54 1.25 2.97 5.12
CA VAL A 54 -0.10 2.41 5.05
C VAL A 54 -0.18 1.25 6.06
N GLY A 55 -0.99 1.45 7.11
CA GLY A 55 -1.25 0.44 8.14
C GLY A 55 -2.36 -0.53 7.75
N ALA A 56 -2.57 -1.57 8.58
CA ALA A 56 -3.59 -2.59 8.34
C ALA A 56 -5.01 -2.02 8.28
N ALA A 57 -5.38 -1.11 9.19
CA ALA A 57 -6.70 -0.48 9.20
C ALA A 57 -6.95 0.35 7.93
N MET A 58 -5.93 1.07 7.44
CA MET A 58 -6.02 1.83 6.19
C MET A 58 -6.16 0.90 4.98
N LEU A 59 -5.40 -0.21 4.95
CA LEU A 59 -5.53 -1.23 3.89
C LEU A 59 -6.94 -1.84 3.87
N LEU A 60 -7.48 -2.18 5.04
CA LEU A 60 -8.84 -2.70 5.14
C LEU A 60 -9.86 -1.69 4.60
N ARG A 61 -9.72 -0.42 4.98
CA ARG A 61 -10.61 0.64 4.48
C ARG A 61 -10.51 0.82 2.97
N MET A 62 -9.30 0.78 2.41
CA MET A 62 -9.07 0.82 0.96
C MET A 62 -9.68 -0.38 0.25
N HIS A 63 -9.60 -1.57 0.84
CA HIS A 63 -10.23 -2.80 0.32
C HIS A 63 -11.75 -2.65 0.24
N GLU A 64 -12.39 -2.20 1.32
CA GLU A 64 -13.84 -2.01 1.38
C GLU A 64 -14.36 -1.05 0.31
N VAL A 65 -13.69 0.10 0.10
CA VAL A 65 -14.19 1.12 -0.83
C VAL A 65 -13.85 0.83 -2.30
N SER A 66 -12.76 0.09 -2.57
CA SER A 66 -12.28 -0.17 -3.93
C SER A 66 -12.62 -1.55 -4.48
N HIS A 67 -13.05 -2.45 -3.59
CA HIS A 67 -13.25 -3.87 -3.88
C HIS A 67 -12.00 -4.57 -4.45
N LEU A 68 -10.81 -3.99 -4.24
CA LEU A 68 -9.53 -4.64 -4.53
C LEU A 68 -9.12 -5.50 -3.34
N SER A 69 -8.64 -6.71 -3.59
CA SER A 69 -8.09 -7.56 -2.54
C SER A 69 -6.91 -6.89 -1.82
N ILE A 70 -6.66 -7.27 -0.58
CA ILE A 70 -5.52 -6.75 0.19
C ILE A 70 -4.19 -7.04 -0.53
N ASP A 71 -4.09 -8.18 -1.22
CA ASP A 71 -2.89 -8.55 -1.98
C ASP A 71 -2.68 -7.65 -3.20
N GLU A 72 -3.74 -7.30 -3.94
CA GLU A 72 -3.66 -6.31 -5.03
C GLU A 72 -3.23 -4.94 -4.50
N LEU A 73 -3.82 -4.48 -3.39
CA LEU A 73 -3.43 -3.20 -2.78
C LEU A 73 -1.95 -3.20 -2.40
N ARG A 74 -1.45 -4.28 -1.78
CA ARG A 74 -0.03 -4.44 -1.45
C ARG A 74 0.85 -4.48 -2.68
N ALA A 75 0.43 -5.18 -3.73
CA ALA A 75 1.15 -5.25 -4.99
C ALA A 75 1.28 -3.87 -5.64
N LEU A 76 0.19 -3.08 -5.69
CA LEU A 76 0.18 -1.72 -6.26
C LEU A 76 1.21 -0.79 -5.58
N MET A 77 1.38 -0.92 -4.27
CA MET A 77 2.37 -0.13 -3.52
C MET A 77 3.75 -0.77 -3.43
N GLY A 78 3.96 -1.99 -3.93
CA GLY A 78 5.21 -2.75 -3.75
C GLY A 78 5.46 -3.17 -2.30
N ASP A 79 4.43 -3.30 -1.47
CA ASP A 79 4.57 -3.67 -0.06
C ASP A 79 4.75 -5.18 0.13
N ARG A 80 6.01 -5.59 0.36
CA ARG A 80 6.40 -6.98 0.59
C ARG A 80 6.39 -7.41 2.06
N ARG A 81 5.94 -6.57 3.01
CA ARG A 81 6.03 -6.88 4.46
C ARG A 81 5.19 -8.07 4.90
N ALA A 82 4.07 -8.35 4.23
CA ALA A 82 3.28 -9.54 4.51
C ALA A 82 4.05 -10.82 4.18
N ARG A 83 4.84 -10.81 3.10
CA ARG A 83 5.62 -11.97 2.64
C ARG A 83 6.86 -12.25 3.50
N MET A 84 7.44 -11.22 4.11
CA MET A 84 8.65 -11.36 4.93
C MET A 84 8.39 -11.77 6.39
N ARG A 85 7.15 -11.73 6.87
CA ARG A 85 6.81 -12.02 8.29
C ARG A 85 6.58 -13.50 8.62
N LEU A 86 7.20 -14.41 7.88
CA LEU A 86 7.24 -15.85 8.23
C LEU A 86 8.69 -16.32 8.45
N PRO A 87 9.21 -16.17 9.68
CA PRO A 87 10.07 -17.17 10.27
C PRO A 87 9.41 -17.68 11.56
N GLY A 88 8.81 -18.88 11.53
CA GLY A 88 8.29 -19.48 12.77
C GLY A 88 7.39 -20.72 12.69
N THR A 89 6.81 -21.10 11.55
CA THR A 89 5.93 -22.29 11.50
C THR A 89 6.58 -23.45 10.77
N LEU A 90 7.51 -24.12 11.44
CA LEU A 90 7.85 -25.54 11.23
C LEU A 90 8.37 -26.11 12.56
N GLY A 91 7.58 -25.90 13.62
CA GLY A 91 7.69 -26.62 14.88
C GLY A 91 6.91 -27.93 14.80
N ARG A 92 7.52 -28.89 14.10
CA ARG A 92 7.48 -30.35 14.31
C ARG A 92 6.19 -30.95 14.89
N HIS A 93 5.50 -31.72 14.04
CA HIS A 93 4.68 -32.85 14.45
C HIS A 93 5.35 -33.66 15.58
N ARG A 94 4.64 -33.83 16.69
CA ARG A 94 4.61 -35.07 17.46
C ARG A 94 3.20 -35.31 17.95
#